data_AF-B8GEB6-F1
#
_entry.id   AF-B8GEB6-F1
#
_cell.length_a   1.000
_cell.length_b   1.000
_cell.length_c   1.000
_cell.angle_alpha   90.00
_cell.angle_beta   90.00
_cell.angle_gamma   90.00
#
_symmetry.space_group_name_H-M   'P 1'
#
loop_
_entity.id
_entity.type
_entity.pdbx_description
1 polymer ?
#
loop_
_entity_poly.entity_id
_entity_poly.type
_entity_poly.pdbx_seq_one_letter_code
_entity_poly.pdbx_strand_id
1 'polypeptide(L)'
;MFKRKLEVFTLITLIAFVGLFIITSSGGTHEFTGSDDVGSDMIANLTGHSVDSFKPLIPQYVPPSGEIESSLFALQATFGGLVVGLVLGYWLGQRRSSPTL
;
A
#
# COMPACT_ATOMS: atom_id res chain seq x y z
N MET A 1 -1.92 1.95 36.03
CA MET A 1 -1.00 0.90 35.56
C MET A 1 -1.23 0.69 34.06
N PHE A 2 -0.57 1.46 33.17
CA PHE A 2 -0.40 1.23 31.70
C PHE A 2 0.12 2.52 30.99
N LYS A 3 1.11 3.22 31.56
CA LYS A 3 1.58 4.51 31.01
C LYS A 3 2.35 4.38 29.69
N ARG A 4 2.85 3.18 29.33
CA ARG A 4 3.75 2.96 28.17
C ARG A 4 3.23 1.96 27.12
N LYS A 5 1.96 1.56 27.18
CA LYS A 5 1.41 0.56 26.23
C LYS A 5 1.50 1.00 24.77
N LEU A 6 1.22 2.28 24.50
CA LEU A 6 1.36 2.85 23.16
C LEU A 6 2.82 2.90 22.70
N GLU A 7 3.74 3.34 23.56
CA GLU A 7 5.19 3.35 23.23
C GLU A 7 5.70 1.96 22.87
N VAL A 8 5.33 0.95 23.67
CA VAL A 8 5.73 -0.44 23.43
C VAL A 8 5.13 -0.96 22.12
N PHE A 9 3.86 -0.66 21.84
CA PHE A 9 3.23 -1.03 20.58
C PHE A 9 3.91 -0.37 19.38
N THR A 10 4.18 0.94 19.44
CA THR A 10 4.90 1.67 18.39
C THR A 10 6.30 1.09 18.17
N LEU A 11 7.04 0.77 19.24
CA LEU A 11 8.35 0.12 19.13
C LEU A 11 8.28 -1.24 18.45
N ILE A 12 7.29 -2.06 18.80
CA ILE A 12 7.09 -3.38 18.18
C ILE A 12 6.79 -3.21 16.69
N THR A 13 5.88 -2.30 16.32
CA THR A 13 5.56 -2.02 14.92
C THR A 13 6.77 -1.51 14.15
N LEU A 14 7.58 -0.62 14.75
CA LEU A 14 8.79 -0.10 14.13
C LEU A 14 9.82 -1.20 13.88
N ILE A 15 10.07 -2.06 14.87
CA ILE A 15 11.01 -3.19 14.73
C ILE A 15 10.51 -4.17 13.65
N ALA A 16 9.21 -4.49 13.64
CA ALA A 16 8.62 -5.35 12.62
C ALA A 16 8.77 -4.75 11.21
N PHE A 17 8.54 -3.44 11.07
CA PHE A 17 8.74 -2.73 9.81
C PHE A 17 10.20 -2.77 9.35
N VAL A 18 11.16 -2.48 10.25
CA VAL A 18 12.60 -2.53 9.93
C VAL A 18 13.03 -3.94 9.53
N GLY A 19 12.56 -4.98 10.24
CA GLY A 19 12.85 -6.37 9.89
C GLY A 19 12.30 -6.75 8.51
N LEU A 20 11.04 -6.39 8.23
CA LEU A 20 10.43 -6.61 6.92
C LEU A 20 11.17 -5.85 5.82
N PHE A 21 11.57 -4.60 6.09
CA PHE A 21 12.31 -3.75 5.16
C PHE A 21 13.67 -4.37 4.80
N ILE A 22 14.43 -4.86 5.78
CA ILE A 22 15.72 -5.51 5.54
C ILE A 22 15.55 -6.78 4.70
N ILE A 23 14.58 -7.64 5.04
CA ILE A 23 14.31 -8.87 4.29
C ILE A 23 13.95 -8.52 2.84
N THR A 24 13.01 -7.59 2.65
CA THR A 24 12.52 -7.18 1.34
C THR A 24 13.61 -6.47 0.53
N SER A 25 14.49 -5.69 1.15
CA SER A 25 15.59 -4.96 0.50
C SER A 25 16.82 -5.83 0.21
N SER A 26 16.92 -7.03 0.77
CA SER A 26 18.08 -7.91 0.61
C SER A 26 17.95 -8.93 -0.53
N GLY A 27 16.78 -9.05 -1.17
CA GLY A 27 16.55 -10.03 -2.24
C GLY A 27 15.64 -9.53 -3.36
N GLY A 28 16.15 -9.57 -4.59
CA GLY A 28 15.37 -9.40 -5.83
C GLY A 28 15.51 -8.04 -6.52
N THR A 29 14.90 -7.93 -7.71
CA THR A 29 14.64 -6.66 -8.38
C THR A 29 13.50 -5.96 -7.64
N HIS A 30 13.83 -4.92 -6.87
CA HIS A 30 12.87 -4.16 -6.06
C HIS A 30 12.06 -3.16 -6.91
N GLU A 31 11.56 -3.60 -8.06
CA GLU A 31 10.60 -2.80 -8.80
C GLU A 31 9.26 -2.89 -8.09
N PHE A 32 8.81 -1.74 -7.57
CA PHE A 32 7.44 -1.58 -7.11
C PHE A 32 6.55 -1.53 -8.35
N THR A 33 6.28 -2.69 -8.90
CA THR A 33 5.52 -2.86 -10.14
C THR A 33 4.04 -2.65 -9.87
N GLY A 34 3.35 -1.98 -10.80
CA GLY A 34 1.93 -1.68 -10.66
C GLY A 34 1.07 -2.95 -10.70
N SER A 35 -0.19 -2.85 -10.26
CA SER A 35 -1.16 -3.94 -10.47
C SER A 35 -1.32 -4.29 -11.95
N ASP A 36 -1.13 -3.29 -12.81
CA ASP A 36 -1.37 -3.39 -14.24
C ASP A 36 -0.27 -4.25 -14.90
N ASP A 37 0.98 -4.08 -14.49
CA ASP A 37 2.11 -4.91 -14.93
C ASP A 37 1.91 -6.38 -14.52
N VAL A 38 1.65 -6.64 -13.22
CA VAL A 38 1.44 -8.00 -12.69
C VAL A 38 0.25 -8.68 -13.37
N GLY A 39 -0.83 -7.94 -13.59
CA GLY A 39 -2.01 -8.44 -14.30
C GLY A 39 -1.71 -8.76 -15.75
N SER A 40 -1.01 -7.87 -16.44
CA SER A 40 -0.66 -8.02 -17.85
C SER A 40 0.30 -9.20 -18.09
N ASP A 41 1.29 -9.41 -17.23
CA ASP A 41 2.21 -10.54 -17.28
C ASP A 41 1.48 -11.88 -17.09
N MET A 42 0.55 -11.94 -16.14
CA MET A 42 -0.24 -13.15 -15.91
C MET A 42 -1.14 -13.45 -17.11
N ILE A 43 -1.77 -12.43 -17.70
CA ILE A 43 -2.59 -12.59 -18.90
C ILE A 43 -1.73 -13.04 -20.08
N ALA A 44 -0.55 -12.47 -20.27
CA ALA A 44 0.39 -12.88 -21.31
C ALA A 44 0.82 -14.34 -21.15
N ASN A 45 1.10 -14.77 -19.91
CA ASN A 45 1.43 -16.16 -19.61
C ASN A 45 0.28 -17.13 -19.92
N LEU A 46 -0.96 -16.77 -19.55
CA LEU A 46 -2.13 -17.61 -19.74
C LEU A 46 -2.59 -17.69 -21.21
N THR A 47 -2.42 -16.60 -21.96
CA THR A 47 -2.95 -16.49 -23.33
C THR A 47 -1.90 -16.78 -24.40
N GLY A 48 -0.61 -16.74 -24.07
CA GLY A 48 0.49 -16.87 -25.03
C GLY A 48 0.63 -15.67 -25.97
N HIS A 49 -0.14 -14.60 -25.76
CA HIS A 49 -0.05 -13.34 -26.49
C HIS A 49 0.83 -12.35 -25.71
N SER A 50 1.68 -11.60 -26.42
CA SER A 50 2.49 -10.56 -25.77
C SER A 50 1.63 -9.42 -25.24
N VAL A 51 2.09 -8.77 -24.18
CA VAL A 51 1.43 -7.59 -23.58
C VAL A 51 1.25 -6.48 -24.63
N ASP A 52 2.21 -6.33 -25.55
CA ASP A 52 2.17 -5.36 -26.65
C ASP A 52 1.06 -5.60 -27.68
N SER A 53 0.53 -6.82 -27.74
CA SER A 53 -0.57 -7.16 -28.64
C SER A 53 -1.93 -6.64 -28.11
N PHE A 54 -1.98 -6.20 -26.85
CA PHE A 54 -3.19 -5.69 -26.24
C PHE A 54 -3.44 -4.24 -26.64
N LYS A 55 -4.59 -4.00 -27.26
CA LYS A 55 -5.03 -2.67 -27.63
C LYS A 55 -6.17 -2.24 -26.72
N PRO A 56 -5.99 -1.20 -25.88
CA PRO A 56 -7.02 -0.79 -24.95
C PRO A 56 -8.27 -0.29 -25.71
N LEU A 57 -9.45 -0.60 -25.16
CA LEU A 57 -10.75 -0.25 -25.75
C LEU A 57 -11.05 1.26 -25.69
N ILE A 58 -10.41 1.95 -24.74
CA ILE A 58 -10.50 3.40 -24.53
C ILE A 58 -9.09 4.00 -24.43
N PRO A 59 -8.88 5.26 -24.85
CA PRO A 59 -7.63 5.95 -24.61
C PRO A 59 -7.33 6.01 -23.11
N GLN A 60 -6.26 5.33 -22.68
CA GLN A 60 -5.77 5.41 -21.30
C GLN A 60 -4.82 6.59 -21.17
N TYR A 61 -4.93 7.32 -20.06
CA TYR A 61 -3.95 8.34 -19.72
C TYR A 61 -2.65 7.65 -19.32
N VAL A 62 -1.58 7.92 -20.07
CA VAL A 62 -0.23 7.47 -19.76
C VAL A 62 0.54 8.66 -19.18
N PRO A 63 1.06 8.56 -17.94
CA PRO A 63 1.87 9.61 -17.35
C PRO A 63 3.10 9.91 -18.22
N PRO A 64 3.48 11.18 -18.41
CA PRO A 64 4.64 11.54 -19.22
C PRO A 64 5.99 11.17 -18.56
N SER A 65 6.00 10.76 -17.29
CA SER A 65 7.16 10.25 -16.55
C SER A 65 6.72 9.30 -15.44
N GLY A 66 7.52 8.26 -15.16
CA GLY A 66 7.30 7.34 -14.04
C GLY A 66 7.37 8.01 -12.65
N GLU A 67 8.03 9.17 -12.54
CA GLU A 67 8.03 9.97 -11.31
C GLU A 67 6.63 10.55 -11.01
N ILE A 68 5.90 10.93 -12.05
CA ILE A 68 4.53 11.48 -11.93
C ILE A 68 3.56 10.36 -11.57
N GLU A 69 3.73 9.19 -12.18
CA GLU A 69 2.99 7.98 -11.83
C GLU A 69 3.17 7.63 -10.35
N SER A 70 4.41 7.51 -9.91
CA SER A 70 4.77 7.21 -8.51
C SER A 70 4.22 8.27 -7.55
N SER A 71 4.26 9.55 -7.94
CA SER A 71 3.71 10.65 -7.14
C SER A 71 2.19 10.55 -6.99
N LEU A 72 1.48 10.18 -8.06
CA LEU A 72 0.02 10.01 -8.03
C LEU A 72 -0.39 8.82 -7.15
N PHE A 73 0.36 7.71 -7.21
CA PHE A 73 0.18 6.58 -6.30
C PHE A 73 0.46 6.96 -4.83
N ALA A 74 1.55 7.68 -4.56
CA ALA A 74 1.88 8.13 -3.21
C ALA A 74 0.79 9.04 -2.63
N LEU A 75 0.20 9.91 -3.46
CA LEU A 75 -0.91 10.76 -3.05
C LEU A 75 -2.15 9.94 -2.70
N GLN A 76 -2.53 8.98 -3.56
CA GLN A 76 -3.66 8.08 -3.31
C GLN A 76 -3.45 7.26 -2.02
N ALA A 77 -2.25 6.71 -1.83
CA ALA A 77 -1.90 5.97 -0.63
C ALA A 77 -1.98 6.84 0.64
N THR A 78 -1.55 8.11 0.55
CA THR A 78 -1.64 9.06 1.67
C THR A 78 -3.10 9.33 2.07
N PHE A 79 -3.97 9.59 1.10
CA PHE A 79 -5.40 9.79 1.38
C PHE A 79 -6.06 8.53 1.93
N GLY A 80 -5.79 7.36 1.34
CA GLY A 80 -6.29 6.08 1.83
C GLY A 80 -5.85 5.80 3.27
N GLY A 81 -4.58 6.03 3.58
CA GLY A 81 -4.03 5.87 4.92
C GLY A 81 -4.67 6.81 5.94
N LEU A 82 -4.92 8.07 5.56
CA LEU A 82 -5.61 9.05 6.41
C LEU A 82 -7.04 8.59 6.72
N VAL A 83 -7.80 8.17 5.72
CA VAL A 83 -9.18 7.69 5.90
C VAL A 83 -9.22 6.48 6.83
N VAL A 84 -8.38 5.47 6.59
CA VAL A 84 -8.29 4.27 7.45
C VAL A 84 -7.89 4.65 8.87
N GLY A 85 -6.89 5.53 9.03
CA GLY A 85 -6.44 6.02 10.34
C GLY A 85 -7.55 6.73 11.12
N LEU A 86 -8.33 7.60 10.46
CA LEU A 86 -9.47 8.28 11.07
C LEU A 86 -10.55 7.30 11.52
N VAL A 87 -10.92 6.32 10.67
CA VAL A 87 -11.94 5.32 11.02
C VAL A 87 -11.52 4.49 12.22
N LEU A 88 -10.29 3.97 12.22
CA LEU A 88 -9.76 3.19 13.34
C LEU A 88 -9.65 4.04 14.61
N GLY A 89 -9.21 5.29 14.48
CA GLY A 89 -9.14 6.24 15.59
C GLY A 89 -10.52 6.54 16.19
N TYR A 90 -11.53 6.75 15.34
CA TYR A 90 -12.91 7.00 15.75
C TYR A 90 -13.52 5.80 16.48
N TRP A 91 -13.31 4.58 15.99
CA TRP A 91 -13.76 3.36 16.68
C TRP A 91 -13.07 3.15 18.03
N LEU A 92 -11.77 3.44 18.11
CA LEU A 92 -11.04 3.38 19.38
C LEU A 92 -11.56 4.43 20.39
N GLY A 93 -11.92 5.62 19.90
CA GLY A 93 -12.52 6.69 20.70
C GLY A 93 -13.87 6.28 21.30
N GLN A 94 -14.78 5.74 20.49
CA GLN A 94 -16.10 5.29 20.97
C GLN A 94 -16.01 4.24 22.08
N ARG A 95 -15.09 3.27 21.96
CA ARG A 95 -14.91 2.23 23.00
C ARG A 95 -14.48 2.79 24.35
N ARG A 96 -13.87 3.97 24.39
CA ARG A 96 -13.46 4.65 25.63
C ARG A 96 -14.55 5.56 26.20
N SER A 97 -15.58 5.87 25.40
CA SER A 97 -16.67 6.76 25.77
C SER A 97 -17.90 6.04 26.31
N SER A 98 -17.94 4.71 26.33
CA SER A 98 -19.00 3.96 27.01
C SER A 98 -18.93 4.25 28.52
N PRO A 99 -19.91 4.94 29.13
CA PRO A 99 -19.97 5.07 30.57
C PRO A 99 -20.18 3.67 31.14
N THR A 100 -19.29 3.24 32.04
CA THR A 100 -19.59 2.13 32.93
C THR A 100 -20.78 2.54 33.78
N LEU A 101 -21.97 2.02 33.46
CA LEU A 101 -23.07 1.88 34.42
C LEU A 101 -22.72 0.76 35.40
#